data_AF-A0A9E2JYS3-F1
#
_entry.id   AF-A0A9E2JYS3-F1
#
_cell.length_a   1.000
_cell.length_b   1.000
_cell.length_c   1.000
_cell.angle_alpha   90.00
_cell.angle_beta   90.00
_cell.angle_gamma   90.00
#
_symmetry.space_group_name_H-M   'P 1'
#
loop_
_entity.id
_entity.type
_entity.pdbx_description
1 polymer ?
#
loop_
_entity_poly.entity_id
_entity_poly.type
_entity_poly.pdbx_seq_one_letter_code
_entity_poly.pdbx_strand_id
1 'polypeptide(L)'
;MQRALAGLFCLLMVGCATPEFRAAKSDCAPDAYARYPVVNVNTIVTRYHPIQVPSGQTHCTTTRVGNTAHTTCIPLMRTDFFPYPQAAVVDTNEAARDSAMNACAAQLCLQRYGNTECKP
;
A
#
# COMPACT_ATOMS: atom_id res chain seq x y z
N MET A 1 -29.55 9.06 -40.15
CA MET A 1 -28.19 8.53 -39.91
C MET A 1 -27.46 9.49 -38.99
N GLN A 2 -27.56 9.25 -37.68
CA GLN A 2 -27.03 10.13 -36.63
C GLN A 2 -25.69 9.57 -36.19
N ARG A 3 -24.59 10.28 -36.53
CA ARG A 3 -23.24 9.92 -36.13
C ARG A 3 -23.06 10.27 -34.65
N ALA A 4 -23.27 9.30 -33.78
CA ALA A 4 -22.83 9.39 -32.39
C ALA A 4 -21.31 9.22 -32.35
N LEU A 5 -20.59 10.34 -32.32
CA LEU A 5 -19.21 10.39 -31.83
C LEU A 5 -19.25 10.15 -30.33
N ALA A 6 -19.28 8.86 -29.93
CA ALA A 6 -19.03 8.46 -28.56
C ALA A 6 -17.54 8.66 -28.28
N GLY A 7 -17.18 9.86 -27.85
CA GLY A 7 -15.86 10.19 -27.33
C GLY A 7 -15.54 9.27 -26.15
N LEU A 8 -14.50 8.46 -26.34
CA LEU A 8 -13.93 7.54 -25.39
C LEU A 8 -13.40 8.32 -24.17
N PHE A 9 -14.25 8.54 -23.17
CA PHE A 9 -13.85 9.09 -21.88
C PHE A 9 -13.24 7.96 -21.05
N CYS A 10 -11.99 7.59 -21.37
CA CYS A 10 -11.17 6.75 -20.52
C CYS A 10 -10.74 7.57 -19.29
N LEU A 11 -11.55 7.55 -18.23
CA LEU A 11 -11.07 7.84 -16.87
C LEU A 11 -10.02 6.79 -16.51
N LEU A 12 -8.77 7.10 -16.81
CA LEU A 12 -7.66 6.40 -16.19
C LEU A 12 -7.58 6.88 -14.74
N MET A 13 -7.91 5.98 -13.81
CA MET A 13 -7.51 6.11 -12.41
C MET A 13 -5.98 6.02 -12.33
N VAL A 14 -5.29 7.09 -12.73
CA VAL A 14 -3.84 7.19 -12.61
C VAL A 14 -3.55 7.39 -11.12
N GLY A 15 -2.84 6.44 -10.52
CA GLY A 15 -2.37 6.55 -9.13
C GLY A 15 -1.68 7.90 -8.86
N CYS A 16 -1.63 8.31 -7.59
CA CYS A 16 -1.36 9.67 -7.07
C CYS A 16 -0.21 10.52 -7.67
N ALA A 17 0.60 10.02 -8.60
CA ALA A 17 1.62 10.77 -9.32
C ALA A 17 1.29 10.87 -10.82
N THR A 18 1.36 12.10 -11.35
CA THR A 18 1.21 12.44 -12.77
C THR A 18 2.28 11.72 -13.63
N PRO A 19 1.99 11.38 -14.89
CA PRO A 19 2.99 10.78 -15.78
C PRO A 19 4.22 11.68 -15.94
N GLU A 20 4.03 12.99 -15.93
CA GLU A 20 5.10 14.00 -16.00
C GLU A 20 6.01 13.93 -14.77
N PHE A 21 5.45 13.78 -13.56
CA PHE A 21 6.26 13.62 -12.35
C PHE A 21 7.06 12.32 -12.37
N ARG A 22 6.49 11.23 -12.89
CA ARG A 22 7.21 9.95 -13.02
C ARG A 22 8.38 10.06 -14.01
N ALA A 23 8.20 10.78 -15.11
CA ALA A 23 9.26 11.06 -16.06
C ALA A 23 10.38 11.90 -15.41
N ALA A 24 10.03 12.98 -14.71
CA ALA A 24 10.99 13.79 -13.96
C ALA A 24 11.74 12.98 -12.89
N LYS A 25 11.05 12.09 -12.17
CA LYS A 25 11.67 11.16 -11.22
C LYS A 25 12.64 10.19 -11.89
N SER A 26 12.31 9.69 -13.09
CA SER A 26 13.20 8.83 -13.88
C SER A 26 14.46 9.56 -14.33
N ASP A 27 14.36 10.82 -14.74
CA ASP A 27 15.51 11.66 -15.11
C ASP A 27 16.50 11.81 -13.93
N CYS A 28 15.97 11.85 -12.70
CA CYS A 28 16.75 12.00 -11.47
C CYS A 28 17.36 10.68 -10.94
N ALA A 29 16.99 9.52 -11.51
CA ALA A 29 17.44 8.23 -11.00
C ALA A 29 18.97 8.04 -11.03
N PRO A 30 19.69 8.33 -12.13
CA PRO A 30 21.13 8.04 -12.21
C PRO A 30 21.95 8.74 -11.12
N ASP A 31 21.68 10.03 -10.88
CA ASP A 31 22.37 10.81 -9.84
C ASP A 31 22.02 10.32 -8.43
N ALA A 32 20.75 9.95 -8.19
CA ALA A 32 20.33 9.42 -6.91
C ALA A 32 20.98 8.06 -6.61
N TYR A 33 21.12 7.18 -7.61
CA TYR A 33 21.83 5.90 -7.45
C TYR A 33 23.34 6.07 -7.31
N ALA A 34 23.93 7.12 -7.89
CA ALA A 34 25.34 7.46 -7.69
C ALA A 34 25.62 7.92 -6.24
N ARG A 35 24.71 8.73 -5.67
CA ARG A 35 24.82 9.22 -4.28
C ARG A 35 24.41 8.17 -3.24
N TYR A 36 23.37 7.40 -3.54
CA TYR A 36 22.76 6.39 -2.65
C TYR A 36 22.67 5.05 -3.37
N PRO A 37 23.80 4.34 -3.55
CA PRO A 37 23.81 3.05 -4.22
C PRO A 37 22.97 2.01 -3.45
N VAL A 38 22.57 0.94 -4.14
CA VAL A 38 21.87 -0.19 -3.52
C VAL A 38 22.78 -0.86 -2.50
N VAL A 39 22.36 -0.89 -1.24
CA VAL A 39 23.11 -1.54 -0.15
C VAL A 39 22.19 -2.54 0.53
N ASN A 40 22.28 -3.78 0.07
CA ASN A 40 21.48 -4.88 0.59
C ASN A 40 22.10 -5.45 1.87
N VAL A 41 21.30 -5.47 2.94
CA VAL A 41 21.69 -6.02 4.24
C VAL A 41 20.69 -7.09 4.67
N ASN A 42 21.21 -8.22 5.16
CA ASN A 42 20.39 -9.25 5.80
C ASN A 42 20.04 -8.78 7.21
N THR A 43 18.76 -8.59 7.48
CA THR A 43 18.26 -8.16 8.79
C THR A 43 17.04 -8.95 9.22
N ILE A 44 16.72 -8.91 10.51
CA ILE A 44 15.49 -9.49 11.05
C ILE A 44 14.43 -8.38 11.08
N VAL A 45 13.36 -8.57 10.32
CA VAL A 45 12.20 -7.67 10.30
C VAL A 45 11.02 -8.30 11.01
N THR A 46 10.19 -7.47 11.66
CA THR A 46 8.91 -7.92 12.22
C THR A 46 7.86 -7.91 11.12
N ARG A 47 7.30 -9.08 10.82
CA ARG A 47 6.12 -9.21 9.95
C ARG A 47 4.90 -9.59 10.77
N TYR A 48 3.73 -9.43 10.18
CA TYR A 48 2.45 -9.73 10.81
C TYR A 48 1.69 -10.74 9.99
N HIS A 49 1.03 -11.68 10.65
CA HIS A 49 0.09 -12.59 10.01
C HIS A 49 -1.26 -12.55 10.73
N PRO A 50 -2.38 -12.73 10.00
CA PRO A 50 -3.70 -12.72 10.60
C PRO A 50 -3.93 -14.01 11.40
N ILE A 51 -4.47 -13.87 12.60
CA ILE A 51 -4.91 -14.97 13.46
C ILE A 51 -6.36 -14.72 13.91
N GLN A 52 -7.10 -15.79 14.19
CA GLN A 52 -8.44 -15.70 14.76
C GLN A 52 -8.37 -15.86 16.27
N VAL A 53 -8.81 -14.83 17.00
CA VAL A 53 -8.88 -14.83 18.47
C VAL A 53 -10.32 -14.61 18.94
N PRO A 54 -10.74 -15.18 20.08
CA PRO A 54 -12.06 -14.88 20.64
C PRO A 54 -12.21 -13.38 20.90
N SER A 55 -13.32 -12.81 20.46
CA SER A 55 -13.61 -11.38 20.65
C SER A 55 -14.06 -11.02 22.08
N GLY A 56 -14.26 -12.04 22.93
CA GLY A 56 -14.90 -11.90 24.24
C GLY A 56 -16.44 -11.95 24.18
N GLN A 57 -17.03 -11.97 22.98
CA GLN A 57 -18.47 -12.14 22.78
C GLN A 57 -18.81 -13.59 22.43
N THR A 58 -20.03 -14.01 22.77
CA THR A 58 -20.57 -15.34 22.45
C THR A 58 -21.92 -15.21 21.77
N HIS A 59 -22.14 -16.02 20.74
CA HIS A 59 -23.45 -16.22 20.13
C HIS A 59 -24.05 -17.52 20.66
N CYS A 60 -25.20 -17.42 21.32
CA CYS A 60 -25.90 -18.57 21.91
C CYS A 60 -27.25 -18.79 21.25
N THR A 61 -27.52 -20.04 20.86
CA THR A 61 -28.79 -20.45 20.28
C THR A 61 -29.41 -21.53 21.14
N THR A 62 -30.71 -21.39 21.45
CA THR A 62 -31.46 -22.39 22.24
C THR A 62 -32.50 -23.06 21.35
N THR A 63 -32.48 -24.38 21.30
CA THR A 63 -33.50 -25.21 20.64
C THR A 63 -34.28 -26.01 21.68
N ARG A 64 -35.59 -26.18 21.46
CA ARG A 64 -36.45 -27.00 22.32
C ARG A 64 -36.86 -28.26 21.59
N VAL A 65 -36.71 -29.41 22.24
CA VAL A 65 -37.18 -30.72 21.76
C VAL A 65 -38.06 -31.31 22.86
N GLY A 66 -39.38 -31.32 22.63
CA GLY A 66 -40.35 -31.66 23.66
C GLY A 66 -40.25 -30.72 24.86
N ASN A 67 -40.06 -31.29 26.06
CA ASN A 67 -39.91 -30.53 27.31
C ASN A 67 -38.44 -30.18 27.64
N THR A 68 -37.50 -30.52 26.77
CA THR A 68 -36.07 -30.27 27.00
C THR A 68 -35.61 -29.07 26.18
N ALA A 69 -34.85 -28.16 26.80
CA ALA A 69 -34.17 -27.06 26.13
C ALA A 69 -32.67 -27.35 26.04
N HIS A 70 -32.11 -27.19 24.85
CA HIS A 70 -30.68 -27.32 24.58
C HIS A 70 -30.13 -25.97 24.12
N THR A 71 -29.15 -25.43 24.85
CA THR A 71 -28.49 -24.18 24.51
C THR A 71 -27.05 -24.47 24.08
N THR A 72 -26.68 -23.99 22.89
CA THR A 72 -25.32 -24.07 22.35
C THR A 72 -24.77 -22.66 22.20
N CYS A 73 -23.61 -22.39 22.79
CA CYS A 73 -22.91 -21.12 22.68
C CYS A 73 -21.60 -21.30 21.91
N ILE A 74 -21.36 -20.44 20.93
CA ILE A 74 -20.10 -20.37 20.19
C ILE A 74 -19.45 -18.99 20.39
N PRO A 75 -18.13 -18.91 20.59
CA PRO A 75 -17.44 -17.63 20.67
C PRO A 75 -17.44 -16.94 19.29
N LEU A 76 -17.68 -15.63 19.29
CA LEU A 76 -17.48 -14.81 18.09
C LEU A 76 -16.00 -14.51 17.95
N MET A 77 -15.43 -14.85 16.80
CA MET A 77 -14.00 -14.66 16.52
C MET A 77 -13.76 -13.27 15.91
N ARG A 78 -12.63 -12.63 16.26
CA ARG A 78 -12.09 -11.47 15.56
C ARG A 78 -10.72 -11.78 14.97
N THR A 79 -10.36 -11.09 13.90
CA THR A 79 -9.01 -11.16 13.34
C THR A 79 -8.08 -10.25 14.13
N ASP A 80 -6.94 -10.77 14.52
CA ASP A 80 -5.84 -10.01 15.11
C ASP A 80 -4.55 -10.24 14.31
N PHE A 81 -3.56 -9.35 14.44
CA PHE A 81 -2.31 -9.44 13.70
C PHE A 81 -1.15 -9.80 14.62
N PHE A 82 -0.63 -11.01 14.45
CA PHE A 82 0.44 -11.51 15.32
C PHE A 82 1.84 -11.23 14.73
N PRO A 83 2.73 -10.55 15.49
CA PRO A 83 4.08 -10.24 15.04
C PRO A 83 4.97 -11.49 15.06
N TYR A 84 5.79 -11.68 14.04
CA TYR A 84 6.84 -12.69 14.02
C TYR A 84 8.12 -12.16 13.36
N PRO A 85 9.30 -12.55 13.85
CA PRO A 85 10.57 -12.18 13.22
C PRO A 85 10.77 -12.98 11.93
N GLN A 86 11.24 -12.31 10.88
CA GLN A 86 11.62 -12.94 9.62
C GLN A 86 12.93 -12.34 9.10
N ALA A 87 13.84 -13.20 8.64
CA ALA A 87 15.01 -12.75 7.91
C ALA A 87 14.59 -12.16 6.55
N ALA A 88 15.05 -10.94 6.26
CA ALA A 88 14.81 -10.25 5.00
C ALA A 88 16.07 -9.54 4.53
N VAL A 89 16.24 -9.49 3.21
CA VAL A 89 17.22 -8.61 2.56
C VAL A 89 16.55 -7.25 2.38
N VAL A 90 17.12 -6.20 2.94
CA VAL A 90 16.60 -4.83 2.83
C VAL A 90 17.67 -3.93 2.26
N ASP A 91 17.30 -3.07 1.31
CA ASP A 91 18.17 -1.99 0.83
C ASP A 91 18.12 -0.83 1.84
N THR A 92 19.21 -0.64 2.58
CA THR A 92 19.27 0.40 3.63
C THR A 92 19.22 1.82 3.08
N ASN A 93 19.54 1.99 1.79
CA ASN A 93 19.58 3.29 1.13
C ASN A 93 18.32 3.60 0.34
N GLU A 94 17.37 2.66 0.21
CA GLU A 94 16.18 2.82 -0.62
C GLU A 94 15.40 4.10 -0.27
N ALA A 95 15.12 4.31 1.02
CA ALA A 95 14.36 5.49 1.47
C ALA A 95 15.09 6.82 1.19
N ALA A 96 16.41 6.87 1.42
CA ALA A 96 17.21 8.07 1.15
C ALA A 96 17.31 8.35 -0.35
N ARG A 97 17.50 7.31 -1.15
CA ARG A 97 17.52 7.38 -2.61
C ARG A 97 16.19 7.88 -3.16
N ASP A 98 15.07 7.30 -2.71
CA ASP A 98 13.74 7.73 -3.13
C ASP A 98 13.45 9.18 -2.75
N SER A 99 13.85 9.61 -1.56
CA SER A 99 13.73 11.00 -1.13
C SER A 99 14.53 11.94 -2.04
N ALA A 100 15.77 11.59 -2.38
CA ALA A 100 16.61 12.36 -3.29
C ALA A 100 16.01 12.45 -4.71
N MET A 101 15.48 11.34 -5.22
CA MET A 101 14.78 11.31 -6.52
C MET A 101 13.54 12.19 -6.51
N ASN A 102 12.72 12.12 -5.45
CA ASN A 102 11.50 12.92 -5.33
C ASN A 102 11.82 14.43 -5.22
N ALA A 103 12.85 14.81 -4.46
CA ALA A 103 13.26 16.21 -4.33
C ALA A 103 13.78 16.79 -5.65
N CYS A 104 14.60 16.01 -6.38
CA CYS A 104 15.08 16.39 -7.71
C CYS A 104 13.90 16.52 -8.70
N ALA A 105 12.97 15.56 -8.70
CA ALA A 105 11.78 15.60 -9.55
C ALA A 105 10.93 16.84 -9.28
N ALA A 106 10.66 17.15 -8.00
CA ALA A 106 9.90 18.34 -7.61
C ALA A 106 10.55 19.64 -8.11
N GLN A 107 11.88 19.72 -8.08
CA GLN A 107 12.61 20.88 -8.61
C GLN A 107 12.51 20.98 -10.15
N LEU A 108 12.65 19.86 -10.85
CA LEU A 108 12.43 19.79 -12.31
C LEU A 108 10.99 20.21 -12.66
N CYS A 109 10.02 19.73 -11.90
CA CYS A 109 8.62 20.08 -12.07
C CYS A 109 8.38 21.58 -11.86
N LEU A 110 8.96 22.16 -10.81
CA LEU A 110 8.85 23.60 -10.54
C LEU A 110 9.40 24.43 -11.71
N GLN A 111 10.50 24.00 -12.31
CA GLN A 111 11.11 24.67 -13.46
C GLN A 111 10.29 24.52 -14.76
N ARG A 112 9.70 23.34 -14.99
CA ARG A 112 8.99 23.01 -16.24
C ARG A 112 7.51 23.41 -16.23
N TYR A 113 6.85 23.34 -15.08
CA TYR A 113 5.39 23.49 -14.91
C TYR A 113 4.99 24.53 -13.87
N GLY A 114 5.94 25.15 -13.16
CA GLY A 114 5.64 26.13 -12.12
C GLY A 114 5.06 25.55 -10.82
N ASN A 115 5.01 24.22 -10.68
CA ASN A 115 4.56 23.52 -9.48
C ASN A 115 5.34 22.23 -9.24
N THR A 116 5.37 21.74 -8.00
CA THR A 116 6.17 20.56 -7.59
C THR A 116 5.61 19.22 -8.05
N GLU A 117 4.39 19.19 -8.57
CA GLU A 117 3.68 17.96 -8.95
C GLU A 117 3.67 17.72 -10.46
N CYS A 118 4.38 18.55 -11.23
CA CYS A 118 4.36 18.54 -12.69
C CYS A 118 2.92 18.55 -13.25
N LYS A 119 2.02 19.28 -12.59
CA LYS A 119 0.65 19.48 -13.09
C LYS A 119 0.68 20.48 -14.26
N PRO A 120 0.14 20.12 -15.43
CA PRO A 120 -0.02 21.05 -16.56
C PRO A 120 -0.89 22.27 -16.22
#